data_AF-A0A537DN28-F1
#
_entry.id   AF-A0A537DN28-F1
#
_cell.length_a   1.000
_cell.length_b   1.000
_cell.length_c   1.000
_cell.angle_alpha   90.00
_cell.angle_beta   90.00
_cell.angle_gamma   90.00
#
_symmetry.space_group_name_H-M   'P 1'
#
loop_
_entity.id
_entity.type
_entity.pdbx_description
1 polymer ?
#
loop_
_entity_poly.entity_id
_entity_poly.type
_entity_poly.pdbx_seq_one_letter_code
_entity_poly.pdbx_strand_id
1 'polypeptide(L)' 'MSEHNVLGARMPDNLDQLLQLIDDGNWHPIGDVAPKLGWDFTRTRQIVLFLSEHGLVAYRSSDQAVKIDSDLLNLIKKV' A
#
# COMPACT_ATOMS: atom_id res chain seq x y z
N MET A 1 20.01 34.19 6.77
CA MET A 1 20.53 33.23 5.79
C MET A 1 20.00 31.87 6.22
N SER A 2 18.91 31.44 5.60
CA SER A 2 18.17 30.26 6.03
C SER A 2 18.77 29.01 5.41
N GLU A 3 19.09 28.05 6.26
CA GLU A 3 19.62 26.74 5.90
C GLU A 3 18.56 25.93 5.15
N HIS A 4 18.88 25.49 3.94
CA HIS A 4 18.03 24.58 3.15
C HIS A 4 18.07 23.18 3.77
N ASN A 5 17.14 22.88 4.67
CA ASN A 5 16.87 21.53 5.15
C ASN A 5 16.09 20.75 4.08
N VAL A 6 16.80 20.12 3.15
CA VAL A 6 16.23 19.19 2.16
C VAL A 6 16.14 17.78 2.73
N LEU A 7 15.33 17.60 3.78
CA LEU A 7 14.93 16.27 4.29
C LEU A 7 13.43 16.03 4.08
N GLY A 8 12.93 16.41 2.90
CA GLY A 8 11.57 16.17 2.45
C GLY A 8 11.55 15.33 1.18
N ALA A 9 12.19 14.16 1.21
CA ALA A 9 11.96 13.17 0.17
C ALA A 9 10.52 12.65 0.35
N ARG A 10 9.55 13.34 -0.26
CA ARG A 10 8.19 12.82 -0.47
C ARG A 10 8.34 11.41 -1.03
N MET A 11 8.05 10.38 -0.24
CA MET A 11 7.67 9.10 -0.84
C MET A 11 6.55 9.40 -1.85
N PRO A 12 6.59 8.85 -3.06
CA PRO A 12 5.65 9.25 -4.10
C PRO A 12 4.24 8.93 -3.60
N ASP A 13 3.35 9.92 -3.66
CA ASP A 13 1.97 9.96 -3.13
C ASP A 13 1.15 8.66 -3.34
N ASN A 14 1.55 7.83 -4.28
CA ASN A 14 0.89 6.58 -4.67
C ASN A 14 1.03 5.42 -3.66
N LEU A 15 2.07 5.37 -2.81
CA LEU A 15 2.16 4.29 -1.79
C LEU A 15 1.20 4.55 -0.63
N ASP A 16 1.13 5.79 -0.15
CA ASP A 16 0.13 6.20 0.83
C ASP A 16 -1.28 6.00 0.27
N GLN A 17 -1.48 6.34 -1.01
CA GLN A 17 -2.75 6.11 -1.69
C GLN A 17 -3.10 4.62 -1.80
N LEU A 18 -2.12 3.72 -2.04
CA LEU A 18 -2.34 2.28 -2.01
C LEU A 18 -2.86 1.85 -0.63
N LEU A 19 -2.21 2.29 0.44
CA LEU A 19 -2.59 1.93 1.80
C LEU A 19 -3.98 2.48 2.17
N GLN A 20 -4.30 3.71 1.75
CA GLN A 20 -5.64 4.30 1.92
C GLN A 20 -6.73 3.52 1.18
N LEU A 21 -6.45 3.01 -0.03
CA LEU A 21 -7.43 2.24 -0.79
C LEU A 21 -7.80 0.91 -0.12
N ILE A 22 -6.98 0.42 0.81
CA ILE A 22 -7.12 -0.90 1.44
C ILE A 22 -7.24 -0.82 2.97
N ASP A 23 -7.44 0.38 3.53
CA ASP A 23 -7.47 0.64 4.98
C ASP A 23 -8.75 0.12 5.67
N ASP A 24 -9.77 -0.22 4.88
CA ASP A 24 -11.05 -0.73 5.33
C ASP A 24 -10.95 -2.17 5.89
N GLY A 25 -9.82 -2.84 5.67
CA GLY A 25 -9.55 -4.22 6.09
C GLY A 25 -10.18 -5.29 5.19
N ASN A 26 -10.82 -4.89 4.09
CA ASN A 26 -11.40 -5.79 3.10
C ASN A 26 -10.36 -6.20 2.05
N TRP A 27 -10.65 -7.29 1.35
CA TRP A 27 -9.84 -7.74 0.22
C TRP A 27 -10.20 -6.96 -1.05
N HIS A 28 -9.20 -6.37 -1.68
CA HIS A 28 -9.32 -5.61 -2.92
C HIS A 28 -8.56 -6.30 -4.05
N PRO A 29 -9.19 -6.64 -5.19
CA PRO A 29 -8.48 -7.18 -6.34
C PRO A 29 -7.43 -6.20 -6.85
N ILE A 30 -6.22 -6.67 -7.16
CA ILE A 30 -5.15 -5.83 -7.71
C ILE A 30 -5.60 -5.16 -9.02
N GLY A 31 -6.43 -5.84 -9.81
CA GLY A 31 -7.02 -5.29 -11.04
C GLY A 31 -7.85 -4.02 -10.83
N ASP A 32 -8.45 -3.84 -9.65
CA ASP A 32 -9.26 -2.67 -9.31
C ASP A 32 -8.44 -1.58 -8.62
N VAL A 33 -7.34 -1.96 -7.97
CA VAL A 33 -6.43 -1.06 -7.25
C VAL A 33 -5.44 -0.39 -8.21
N ALA A 34 -4.80 -1.18 -9.08
CA ALA A 34 -3.80 -0.71 -10.04
C ALA A 34 -4.21 0.54 -10.85
N PRO A 35 -5.41 0.59 -11.48
CA PRO A 35 -5.82 1.77 -12.27
C PRO A 35 -6.01 3.02 -11.41
N LYS A 36 -6.44 2.89 -10.15
CA LYS A 36 -6.61 4.02 -9.21
C LYS A 36 -5.29 4.66 -8.81
N LEU A 37 -4.20 3.89 -8.89
CA LEU A 37 -2.83 4.33 -8.60
C LEU A 37 -2.06 4.76 -9.86
N GLY A 38 -2.69 4.63 -11.05
CA GLY A 38 -2.02 4.85 -12.32
C GLY A 38 -0.87 3.87 -12.58
N TRP A 39 -0.93 2.67 -11.98
CA TRP A 39 0.07 1.63 -12.14
C TRP A 39 -0.45 0.51 -13.05
N ASP A 40 0.46 -0.17 -13.73
CA ASP A 40 0.10 -1.43 -14.38
C ASP A 40 -0.06 -2.56 -13.35
N PHE A 41 -0.74 -3.62 -13.78
CA PHE A 41 -1.03 -4.77 -12.93
C PHE A 41 0.24 -5.43 -12.38
N THR A 42 1.25 -5.64 -13.23
CA THR A 42 2.49 -6.34 -12.88
C THR A 42 3.26 -5.57 -11.83
N ARG A 43 3.43 -4.26 -12.03
CA ARG A 43 4.06 -3.36 -11.07
C ARG A 43 3.32 -3.35 -9.74
N THR A 44 2.00 -3.20 -9.76
CA THR A 44 1.18 -3.19 -8.55
C THR A 44 1.35 -4.49 -7.78
N ARG A 45 1.32 -5.62 -8.47
CA ARG A 45 1.53 -6.94 -7.87
C ARG A 45 2.92 -7.08 -7.25
N GLN A 46 3.98 -6.62 -7.92
CA GLN A 46 5.34 -6.67 -7.36
C GLN A 46 5.46 -5.84 -6.09
N ILE A 47 4.87 -4.64 -6.07
CA ILE A 47 4.84 -3.78 -4.88
C ILE A 47 4.06 -4.44 -3.76
N VAL A 48 2.86 -4.96 -4.04
CA VAL A 48 2.03 -5.67 -3.05
C VAL A 48 2.75 -6.89 -2.47
N LEU A 49 3.45 -7.68 -3.29
CA LEU A 49 4.24 -8.81 -2.81
C LEU A 49 5.36 -8.37 -1.88
N PHE A 50 6.12 -7.35 -2.27
CA PHE A 50 7.17 -6.77 -1.44
C PHE A 50 6.61 -6.29 -0.09
N LEU A 51 5.51 -5.54 -0.09
CA LEU A 51 4.87 -5.07 1.14
C LEU A 51 4.36 -6.24 2.00
N SER A 52 3.93 -7.33 1.37
CA SER A 52 3.47 -8.53 2.07
C SER A 52 4.60 -9.29 2.75
N GLU A 53 5.77 -9.39 2.11
CA GLU A 53 6.99 -9.94 2.73
C GLU A 53 7.44 -9.15 3.96
N HIS A 54 7.08 -7.86 4.02
CA HIS A 54 7.36 -6.97 5.15
C HIS A 54 6.22 -6.84 6.16
N GLY A 55 5.14 -7.61 6.03
CA GLY A 55 4.02 -7.62 6.99
C GLY A 55 3.17 -6.35 7.00
N LEU A 56 3.21 -5.54 5.93
CA LEU A 56 2.42 -4.32 5.82
C LEU A 56 1.03 -4.59 5.21
N VAL A 57 0.97 -5.56 4.29
CA VAL A 57 -0.26 -5.99 3.63
C VAL A 57 -0.34 -7.51 3.61
N ALA A 58 -1.55 -8.05 3.50
CA ALA A 58 -1.76 -9.44 3.16
C ALA A 58 -2.05 -9.57 1.67
N TYR A 59 -1.36 -10.49 0.99
CA TYR A 59 -1.61 -10.83 -0.41
C TYR A 59 -2.24 -12.22 -0.52
N ARG A 60 -3.31 -12.34 -1.32
CA ARG A 60 -4.00 -13.60 -1.60
C ARG A 60 -3.83 -13.98 -3.06
N SER A 61 -3.14 -15.09 -3.29
CA SER A 61 -2.77 -15.55 -4.65
C SER A 61 -3.93 -16.13 -5.45
N SER A 62 -4.97 -16.68 -4.81
CA SER A 62 -6.08 -17.37 -5.48
C SER A 62 -6.89 -16.46 -6.43
N ASP A 63 -7.02 -15.18 -6.06
CA ASP A 63 -7.79 -14.18 -6.79
C ASP A 63 -7.03 -12.85 -6.93
N GLN A 64 -5.73 -12.85 -6.62
CA GLN A 64 -4.83 -11.69 -6.77
C GLN A 64 -5.36 -10.45 -6.02
N ALA A 65 -5.75 -10.66 -4.77
CA ALA A 65 -6.29 -9.61 -3.91
C ALA A 65 -5.29 -9.17 -2.83
N VAL A 66 -5.43 -7.93 -2.38
CA VAL A 66 -4.63 -7.31 -1.32
C VAL A 66 -5.55 -6.71 -0.26
N LYS A 67 -5.13 -6.78 1.00
CA LYS A 67 -5.71 -6.01 2.10
C LYS A 67 -4.61 -5.52 3.01
N ILE A 68 -4.87 -4.51 3.84
CA ILE A 68 -3.93 -4.17 4.92
C ILE A 68 -3.72 -5.36 5.86
N ASP A 69 -2.49 -5.52 6.37
CA ASP A 69 -2.21 -6.56 7.34
C ASP A 69 -3.08 -6.36 8.60
N SER A 70 -3.53 -7.46 9.21
CA SER A 70 -4.51 -7.38 10.31
C SER A 70 -3.88 -6.85 11.59
N ASP A 71 -2.61 -7.16 11.85
CA ASP A 71 -1.89 -6.68 13.02
C ASP A 71 -1.55 -5.19 12.85
N LEU A 72 -1.15 -4.78 11.64
CA LEU A 72 -0.95 -3.38 11.31
C LEU A 72 -2.26 -2.57 11.42
N LEU A 73 -3.38 -3.08 10.91
CA LEU A 73 -4.69 -2.43 11.01
C LEU A 73 -5.11 -2.22 12.47
N ASN A 74 -4.88 -3.23 13.31
CA ASN A 74 -5.18 -3.17 14.74
C ASN A 74 -4.28 -2.16 15.47
N LEU A 75 -3.03 -2.00 15.04
CA LEU A 75 -2.15 -0.96 15.57
C LEU A 75 -2.67 0.43 15.21
N ILE A 76 -3.00 0.67 13.93
CA ILE A 76 -3.48 1.97 13.44
C ILE A 76 -4.79 2.38 14.13
N LYS A 77 -5.75 1.46 14.27
CA LYS A 77 -7.07 1.75 14.87
C LYS A 77 -7.07 1.95 16.39
N LYS A 78 -5.98 1.63 17.07
CA LYS A 78 -5.83 1.80 18.53
C LYS A 78 -5.25 3.16 18.92
N VAL A 79 -4.70 3.91 17.95
CA VAL A 79 -4.17 5.26 18.12
C VAL A 79 -5.28 6.27 17.86
#